data_AF-A0A6V7WLW2-F1
#
_entry.id   AF-A0A6V7WLW2-F1
#
_cell.length_a   1.000
_cell.length_b   1.000
_cell.length_c   1.000
_cell.angle_alpha   90.00
_cell.angle_beta   90.00
_cell.angle_gamma   90.00
#
_symmetry.space_group_name_H-M   'P 1'
#
loop_
_entity.id
_entity.type
_entity.pdbx_description
1 polymer ?
#
loop_
_entity_poly.entity_id
_entity_poly.type
_entity_poly.pdbx_seq_one_letter_code
_entity_poly.pdbx_strand_id
1 'polypeptide(L)'
;MKDCQINYKKYFLFKFYSNIFKFIYLILILTSLIKAEFSPDFAKWLSEYYGEDVRAHLERKDLGHAGSFGGKNEPSEPIRHQPVIFVHGVSNRAWDKMKNAADYFHQQGYSFAELYGTTYANGDEGNPLQWAQYSMKCQYVKLVR
;
A
#
# COMPACT_ATOMS: atom_id res chain seq x y z
N MET A 1 16.32 -55.17 14.28
CA MET A 1 15.05 -54.60 13.73
C MET A 1 14.61 -53.27 14.35
N LYS A 2 15.01 -52.91 15.59
CA LYS A 2 14.59 -51.64 16.22
C LYS A 2 15.32 -50.39 15.69
N ASP A 3 16.55 -50.53 15.18
CA ASP A 3 17.33 -49.39 14.65
C ASP A 3 16.80 -48.81 13.32
N CYS A 4 16.13 -49.63 12.50
CA CYS A 4 15.57 -49.18 11.22
C CYS A 4 14.38 -48.23 11.42
N GLN A 5 13.54 -48.45 12.44
CA GLN A 5 12.38 -47.59 12.71
C GLN A 5 12.75 -46.23 13.31
N ILE A 6 13.84 -46.15 14.09
CA ILE A 6 14.32 -44.90 14.70
C ILE A 6 14.83 -43.94 13.62
N ASN A 7 15.57 -44.46 12.62
CA ASN A 7 16.06 -43.66 11.50
C ASN A 7 14.93 -43.16 10.59
N TYR A 8 13.88 -43.96 10.38
CA TYR A 8 12.73 -43.54 9.58
C TYR A 8 11.94 -42.39 10.23
N LYS A 9 11.72 -42.43 11.55
CA LYS A 9 11.06 -41.32 12.27
C LYS A 9 11.90 -40.04 12.25
N LYS A 10 13.21 -40.13 12.46
CA LYS A 10 14.11 -38.97 12.38
C LYS A 10 14.15 -38.35 10.99
N TYR A 11 14.20 -39.19 9.94
CA TYR A 11 14.18 -38.73 8.55
C TYR A 11 12.85 -38.04 8.20
N PHE A 12 11.73 -38.62 8.63
CA PHE A 12 10.40 -38.03 8.41
C PHE A 12 10.24 -36.68 9.13
N LEU A 13 10.66 -36.59 10.39
CA LEU A 13 10.65 -35.35 11.15
C LEU A 13 11.55 -34.29 10.49
N PHE A 14 12.78 -34.66 10.10
CA PHE A 14 13.69 -33.74 9.41
C PHE A 14 13.11 -33.20 8.10
N LYS A 15 12.49 -34.07 7.29
CA LYS A 15 11.85 -33.69 6.03
C LYS A 15 10.61 -32.81 6.26
N PHE A 16 9.85 -33.07 7.33
CA PHE A 16 8.72 -32.26 7.76
C PHE A 16 9.15 -30.84 8.19
N TYR A 17 10.16 -30.72 9.07
CA TYR A 17 10.71 -29.42 9.48
C TYR A 17 11.33 -28.66 8.31
N SER A 18 12.00 -29.34 7.38
CA SER A 18 12.54 -28.74 6.16
C SER A 18 11.44 -28.15 5.26
N ASN A 19 10.31 -28.84 5.10
CA ASN A 19 9.17 -28.34 4.33
C ASN A 19 8.47 -27.15 5.02
N ILE A 20 8.38 -27.15 6.36
CA ILE A 20 7.86 -26.00 7.12
C ILE A 20 8.76 -24.76 6.92
N PHE A 21 10.09 -24.93 6.99
CA PHE A 21 11.03 -23.83 6.78
C PHE A 21 10.91 -23.23 5.37
N LYS A 22 10.73 -24.08 4.35
CA LYS A 22 10.47 -23.63 2.97
C LYS A 22 9.15 -22.86 2.86
N PHE A 23 8.10 -23.32 3.52
CA PHE A 23 6.81 -22.62 3.54
C PHE A 23 6.89 -21.27 4.25
N ILE A 24 7.56 -21.18 5.40
CA ILE A 24 7.77 -19.92 6.11
C ILE A 24 8.58 -18.94 5.26
N TYR A 25 9.64 -19.41 4.61
CA TYR A 25 10.45 -18.60 3.69
C TYR A 25 9.63 -18.10 2.49
N LEU A 26 8.76 -18.94 1.92
CA LEU A 26 7.87 -18.55 0.83
C LEU A 26 6.85 -17.49 1.27
N ILE A 27 6.28 -17.63 2.47
CA ILE A 27 5.34 -16.65 3.05
C ILE A 27 6.05 -15.30 3.29
N LEU A 28 7.28 -15.31 3.82
CA LEU A 28 8.06 -14.09 4.04
C LEU A 28 8.41 -13.35 2.74
N ILE A 29 8.66 -14.07 1.64
CA ILE A 29 8.87 -13.46 0.32
C ILE A 29 7.57 -12.81 -0.18
N LEU A 30 6.43 -13.51 -0.07
CA LEU A 30 5.14 -13.03 -0.56
C LEU A 30 4.64 -11.77 0.17
N THR A 31 4.91 -11.62 1.48
CA THR A 31 4.46 -10.43 2.24
C THR A 31 5.23 -9.17 1.89
N SER A 32 6.46 -9.28 1.35
CA SER A 32 7.26 -8.12 0.93
C SER A 32 6.78 -7.45 -0.37
N LEU A 33 5.88 -8.10 -1.11
CA LEU A 33 5.39 -7.65 -2.42
C LEU A 33 4.13 -6.76 -2.35
N ILE A 34 3.46 -6.69 -1.19
CA ILE A 34 2.22 -5.93 -1.04
C ILE A 34 2.53 -4.67 -0.22
N LYS A 35 2.95 -3.61 -0.91
CA LYS A 35 3.03 -2.26 -0.33
C LYS A 35 1.88 -1.44 -0.90
N ALA A 36 1.07 -0.82 -0.04
CA ALA A 36 0.23 0.28 -0.51
C ALA A 36 1.09 1.52 -0.54
N GLU A 37 1.60 1.78 -1.70
CA GLU A 37 2.44 2.91 -2.02
C GLU A 37 2.02 3.40 -3.40
N PHE A 38 2.47 4.61 -3.74
CA PHE A 38 2.43 5.02 -5.13
C PHE A 38 3.18 4.01 -5.99
N SER A 39 2.77 3.87 -7.23
CA SER A 39 3.48 3.03 -8.18
C SER A 39 4.96 3.47 -8.28
N PRO A 40 5.90 2.54 -8.54
CA PRO A 40 7.33 2.85 -8.50
C PRO A 40 7.75 4.00 -9.43
N ASP A 41 7.18 4.06 -10.64
CA ASP A 41 7.48 5.14 -11.60
C ASP A 41 6.95 6.49 -11.12
N PHE A 42 5.71 6.56 -10.61
CA PHE A 42 5.16 7.81 -10.08
C PHE A 42 5.88 8.27 -8.81
N ALA A 43 6.23 7.34 -7.92
CA ALA A 43 7.03 7.63 -6.72
C ALA A 43 8.41 8.21 -7.11
N LYS A 44 9.06 7.62 -8.11
CA LYS A 44 10.33 8.13 -8.67
C LYS A 44 10.15 9.53 -9.26
N TRP A 45 9.13 9.73 -10.10
CA TRP A 45 8.82 11.03 -10.69
C TRP A 45 8.56 12.11 -9.62
N LEU A 46 7.80 11.80 -8.57
CA LEU A 46 7.58 12.71 -7.46
C LEU A 46 8.89 13.14 -6.79
N SER A 47 9.78 12.19 -6.50
CA SER A 47 11.09 12.47 -5.91
C SER A 47 11.96 13.33 -6.83
N GLU A 48 11.99 13.02 -8.13
CA GLU A 48 12.82 13.72 -9.12
C GLU A 48 12.36 15.17 -9.36
N TYR A 49 11.06 15.43 -9.36
CA TYR A 49 10.51 16.74 -9.72
C TYR A 49 10.21 17.63 -8.51
N TYR A 50 9.80 17.06 -7.38
CA TYR A 50 9.36 17.81 -6.19
C TYR A 50 10.24 17.56 -4.97
N GLY A 51 11.19 16.63 -5.06
CA GLY A 51 12.07 16.27 -3.97
C GLY A 51 11.50 15.17 -3.09
N GLU A 52 12.42 14.54 -2.36
CA GLU A 52 12.11 13.37 -1.57
C GLU A 52 11.17 13.65 -0.40
N ASP A 53 11.26 14.84 0.18
CA ASP A 53 10.36 15.26 1.26
C ASP A 53 8.90 15.29 0.78
N VAL A 54 8.63 15.80 -0.42
CA VAL A 54 7.28 15.84 -0.98
C VAL A 54 6.78 14.43 -1.27
N ARG A 55 7.62 13.57 -1.85
CA ARG A 55 7.28 12.16 -2.04
C ARG A 55 6.92 11.50 -0.71
N ALA A 56 7.74 11.65 0.33
CA ALA A 56 7.50 11.02 1.62
C ALA A 56 6.17 11.47 2.25
N HIS A 57 5.88 12.78 2.19
CA HIS A 57 4.63 13.36 2.72
C HIS A 57 3.38 12.91 1.95
N LEU A 58 3.50 12.66 0.65
CA LEU A 58 2.40 12.20 -0.18
C LEU A 58 2.26 10.68 -0.17
N GLU A 59 3.34 9.91 -0.14
CA GLU A 59 3.28 8.44 -0.28
C GLU A 59 2.87 7.77 1.04
N ARG A 60 3.25 8.34 2.18
CA ARG A 60 2.78 7.94 3.52
C ARG A 60 3.03 6.48 3.87
N LYS A 61 4.25 6.01 3.59
CA LYS A 61 4.69 4.63 3.92
C LYS A 61 4.60 4.31 5.41
N ASP A 62 4.65 5.33 6.27
CA ASP A 62 4.47 5.20 7.72
C ASP A 62 3.09 4.65 8.10
N LEU A 63 2.07 4.83 7.26
CA LEU A 63 0.72 4.29 7.46
C LEU A 63 0.51 2.90 6.84
N GLY A 64 1.56 2.30 6.26
CA GLY A 64 1.49 1.00 5.60
C GLY A 64 0.41 0.98 4.51
N HIS A 65 -0.45 -0.05 4.53
CA HIS A 65 -1.47 -0.22 3.48
C HIS A 65 -2.47 0.94 3.40
N ALA A 66 -2.58 1.77 4.44
CA ALA A 66 -3.55 2.84 4.50
C ALA A 66 -3.07 4.17 3.89
N GLY A 67 -1.77 4.27 3.55
CA GLY A 67 -1.11 5.50 3.16
C GLY A 67 -1.68 6.11 1.89
N SER A 68 -1.37 5.50 0.75
CA SER A 68 -1.64 6.08 -0.58
C SER A 68 -1.81 5.01 -1.65
N PHE A 69 -2.33 5.41 -2.80
CA PHE A 69 -2.45 4.56 -3.98
C PHE A 69 -2.37 5.37 -5.27
N GLY A 70 -2.06 4.68 -6.36
CA GLY A 70 -2.13 5.24 -7.72
C GLY A 70 -0.79 5.57 -8.34
N GLY A 71 -0.86 5.96 -9.61
CA GLY A 71 0.29 6.30 -10.44
C GLY A 71 0.60 5.25 -11.51
N LYS A 72 1.37 5.69 -12.50
CA LYS A 72 1.84 4.85 -13.60
C LYS A 72 2.82 3.80 -13.11
N ASN A 73 2.75 2.57 -13.59
CA ASN A 73 3.79 1.58 -13.32
C ASN A 73 5.02 1.76 -14.21
N GLU A 74 4.84 2.40 -15.36
CA GLU A 74 5.90 2.71 -16.32
C GLU A 74 5.59 4.02 -17.09
N PRO A 75 6.61 4.73 -17.61
CA PRO A 75 6.41 6.03 -18.25
C PRO A 75 5.43 5.99 -19.44
N SER A 76 5.45 4.88 -20.19
CA SER A 76 4.66 4.64 -21.39
C SER A 76 3.20 4.28 -21.12
N GLU A 77 2.81 4.07 -19.86
CA GLU A 77 1.44 3.69 -19.54
C GLU A 77 0.46 4.80 -20.01
N PRO A 78 -0.52 4.46 -20.87
CA PRO A 78 -1.39 5.45 -21.48
C PRO A 78 -2.43 5.96 -20.48
N ILE A 79 -2.64 7.28 -20.48
CA ILE A 79 -3.74 7.95 -19.78
C ILE A 79 -4.84 8.19 -20.82
N ARG A 80 -5.96 7.48 -20.67
CA ARG A 80 -7.13 7.47 -21.55
C ARG A 80 -8.30 8.28 -20.99
N HIS A 81 -8.35 8.48 -19.68
CA HIS A 81 -9.38 9.23 -18.98
C HIS A 81 -8.77 10.42 -18.22
N GLN A 82 -9.62 11.37 -17.82
CA GLN A 82 -9.20 12.46 -16.94
C GLN A 82 -8.75 11.89 -15.59
N PRO A 83 -7.50 12.13 -15.14
CA PRO A 83 -7.04 11.66 -13.85
C PRO A 83 -7.91 12.16 -12.69
N VAL A 84 -8.14 11.30 -11.70
CA VAL A 84 -8.98 11.56 -10.53
C VAL A 84 -8.14 11.46 -9.26
N ILE A 85 -8.25 12.48 -8.42
CA ILE A 85 -7.62 12.52 -7.09
C ILE A 85 -8.72 12.38 -6.04
N PHE A 86 -8.63 11.32 -5.23
CA PHE A 86 -9.57 11.03 -4.15
C PHE A 86 -9.06 11.61 -2.84
N VAL A 87 -9.86 12.47 -2.22
CA VAL A 87 -9.53 13.14 -0.95
C VAL A 87 -10.45 12.60 0.13
N HIS A 88 -9.87 11.99 1.16
CA HIS A 88 -10.64 11.42 2.27
C HIS A 88 -11.19 12.51 3.21
N GLY A 89 -12.14 12.13 4.07
CA GLY A 89 -12.62 12.97 5.17
C GLY A 89 -11.80 12.79 6.45
N VAL A 90 -12.11 13.58 7.48
CA VAL A 90 -11.31 13.67 8.73
C VAL A 90 -11.08 12.32 9.44
N SER A 91 -12.07 11.41 9.45
CA SER A 91 -11.97 10.10 10.12
C SER A 91 -11.72 8.94 9.16
N ASN A 92 -11.12 9.22 8.00
CA ASN A 92 -10.75 8.20 7.04
C ASN A 92 -9.32 8.44 6.56
N ARG A 93 -8.81 7.48 5.80
CA ARG A 93 -7.54 7.51 5.09
C ARG A 93 -7.80 7.23 3.61
N ALA A 94 -6.79 7.40 2.77
CA ALA A 94 -6.91 7.14 1.34
C ALA A 94 -7.36 5.69 1.06
N TRP A 95 -6.83 4.72 1.78
CA TRP A 95 -7.19 3.32 1.53
C TRP A 95 -8.57 2.90 2.06
N ASP A 96 -9.27 3.75 2.83
CA ASP A 96 -10.58 3.40 3.38
C ASP A 96 -11.69 3.60 2.31
N LYS A 97 -12.58 4.57 2.50
CA LYS A 97 -13.71 4.80 1.57
C LYS A 97 -13.26 5.29 0.18
N MET A 98 -12.13 5.99 0.12
CA MET A 98 -11.62 6.56 -1.13
C MET A 98 -11.11 5.46 -2.08
N LYS A 99 -10.53 4.39 -1.55
CA LYS A 99 -10.13 3.24 -2.35
C LYS A 99 -11.32 2.53 -2.98
N ASN A 100 -12.43 2.39 -2.26
CA ASN A 100 -13.66 1.82 -2.83
C ASN A 100 -14.20 2.66 -3.99
N ALA A 101 -14.09 3.99 -3.89
CA ALA A 101 -14.44 4.88 -5.00
C ALA A 101 -13.48 4.71 -6.18
N ALA A 102 -12.16 4.62 -5.94
CA ALA A 102 -11.19 4.31 -6.99
C ALA A 102 -11.48 2.96 -7.66
N ASP A 103 -11.82 1.92 -6.90
CA ASP A 103 -12.17 0.61 -7.42
C ASP A 103 -13.42 0.64 -8.31
N TYR A 104 -14.40 1.48 -7.96
CA TYR A 104 -15.54 1.72 -8.83
C TYR A 104 -15.12 2.33 -10.17
N PHE A 105 -14.28 3.37 -10.18
CA PHE A 105 -13.77 3.96 -11.42
C PHE A 105 -12.95 2.95 -12.22
N HIS A 106 -12.14 2.13 -11.56
CA HIS A 106 -11.37 1.07 -12.20
C HIS A 106 -12.29 0.06 -12.90
N GLN A 107 -13.41 -0.32 -12.28
CA GLN A 107 -14.43 -1.17 -12.89
C GLN A 107 -15.13 -0.50 -14.10
N GLN A 108 -15.14 0.84 -14.18
CA GLN A 108 -15.65 1.60 -15.32
C GLN A 108 -14.60 1.83 -16.43
N GLY A 109 -13.42 1.20 -16.34
CA GLY A 109 -12.41 1.23 -17.40
C GLY A 109 -11.22 2.16 -17.13
N TYR A 110 -11.19 2.86 -16.00
CA TYR A 110 -10.00 3.61 -15.58
C TYR A 110 -8.86 2.65 -15.21
N SER A 111 -7.61 3.06 -15.40
CA SER A 111 -6.46 2.36 -14.81
C SER A 111 -5.98 3.04 -13.53
N PHE A 112 -5.22 2.35 -12.69
CA PHE A 112 -4.62 2.97 -11.49
C PHE A 112 -3.54 4.02 -11.82
N ALA A 113 -3.08 4.07 -13.07
CA ALA A 113 -2.32 5.22 -13.58
C ALA A 113 -3.12 6.52 -13.63
N GLU A 114 -4.44 6.46 -13.47
CA GLU A 114 -5.36 7.59 -13.58
C GLU A 114 -6.06 7.89 -12.24
N LEU A 115 -5.86 7.05 -11.22
CA LEU A 115 -6.60 7.08 -9.96
C LEU A 115 -5.64 7.23 -8.80
N TYR A 116 -5.70 8.36 -8.10
CA TYR A 116 -4.71 8.74 -7.10
C TYR A 116 -5.36 9.03 -5.76
N GLY A 117 -4.71 8.66 -4.67
CA GLY A 117 -5.14 9.03 -3.32
C GLY A 117 -3.97 9.06 -2.36
N THR A 118 -3.98 10.03 -1.45
CA THR A 118 -3.00 10.17 -0.36
C THR A 118 -3.69 10.50 0.94
N THR A 119 -3.14 10.00 2.04
CA THR A 119 -3.63 10.31 3.38
C THR A 119 -2.99 11.59 3.91
N TYR A 120 -3.80 12.62 4.15
CA TYR A 120 -3.34 13.78 4.91
C TYR A 120 -3.44 13.53 6.42
N ALA A 121 -2.48 14.08 7.18
CA ALA A 121 -2.26 13.78 8.61
C ALA A 121 -2.30 12.29 8.91
N ASN A 122 -3.21 11.74 9.71
CA ASN A 122 -3.17 10.31 10.04
C ASN A 122 -4.54 9.63 9.94
N GLY A 123 -5.54 10.32 9.40
CA GLY A 123 -6.92 9.86 9.42
C GLY A 123 -7.46 9.73 10.84
N ASP A 124 -8.09 8.60 11.15
CA ASP A 124 -8.71 8.32 12.46
C ASP A 124 -7.72 7.82 13.53
N GLU A 125 -6.56 7.28 13.17
CA GLU A 125 -5.58 6.69 14.11
C GLU A 125 -6.19 5.68 15.10
N GLY A 126 -7.29 5.01 14.73
CA GLY A 126 -8.03 4.13 15.65
C GLY A 126 -8.82 4.87 16.74
N ASN A 127 -8.90 6.20 16.68
CA ASN A 127 -9.72 7.04 17.54
C ASN A 127 -11.00 7.48 16.81
N PRO A 128 -12.18 6.93 17.17
CA PRO A 128 -13.45 7.31 16.53
C PRO A 128 -13.89 8.76 16.83
N LEU A 129 -13.26 9.43 17.81
CA LEU A 129 -13.51 10.84 18.16
C LEU A 129 -12.47 11.79 17.56
N GLN A 130 -11.60 11.30 16.68
CA GLN A 130 -10.55 12.12 16.06
C GLN A 130 -11.12 13.35 15.33
N TRP A 131 -12.33 13.24 14.78
CA TRP A 131 -13.02 14.35 14.12
C TRP A 131 -13.27 15.56 15.03
N ALA A 132 -13.42 15.34 16.34
CA ALA A 132 -13.65 16.42 17.30
C ALA A 132 -12.34 17.14 17.69
N GLN A 133 -11.19 16.52 17.43
CA GLN A 133 -9.86 17.02 17.78
C GLN A 133 -9.11 17.60 16.58
N TYR A 134 -9.64 17.38 15.38
CA TYR A 134 -8.91 17.61 14.14
C TYR A 134 -9.49 18.77 13.34
N SER A 135 -8.61 19.59 12.79
CA SER A 135 -8.93 20.68 11.87
C SER A 135 -8.11 20.57 10.60
N MET A 136 -8.73 20.87 9.46
CA MET A 136 -8.03 20.96 8.18
C MET A 136 -7.01 22.11 8.23
N LYS A 137 -5.72 21.78 8.17
CA LYS A 137 -4.63 22.76 8.12
C LYS A 137 -4.24 23.10 6.69
N CYS A 138 -3.81 24.34 6.45
CA CYS A 138 -3.37 24.80 5.13
C CYS A 138 -2.27 23.93 4.51
N GLN A 139 -1.36 23.40 5.34
CA GLN A 139 -0.30 22.51 4.87
C GLN A 139 -0.82 21.24 4.19
N TYR A 140 -1.95 20.70 4.65
CA TYR A 140 -2.56 19.51 4.05
C TYR A 140 -3.21 19.83 2.71
N VAL A 141 -3.86 20.98 2.61
CA VAL A 141 -4.47 21.45 1.35
C VAL A 141 -3.40 21.71 0.28
N LYS A 142 -2.25 22.28 0.66
CA LYS A 142 -1.13 22.55 -0.25
C LYS A 142 -0.50 21.31 -0.86
N LEU A 143 -0.70 20.13 -0.27
CA LEU A 143 -0.19 18.86 -0.82
C LEU A 143 -1.03 18.36 -2.01
N VAL A 144 -2.29 18.82 -2.13
CA VAL A 144 -3.24 18.32 -3.13
C VAL A 144 -3.77 19.41 -4.08
N ARG A 145 -3.30 20.66 -3.97
CA ARG A 145 -3.73 21.82 -4.77
C ARG A 145 -2.62 22.35 -5.67
#